data_AF-A0A6N7WN79-F1
#
_entry.id   AF-A0A6N7WN79-F1
#
_cell.length_a   1.000
_cell.length_b   1.000
_cell.length_c   1.000
_cell.angle_alpha   90.00
_cell.angle_beta   90.00
_cell.angle_gamma   90.00
#
_symmetry.space_group_name_H-M   'P 1'
#
loop_
_entity.id
_entity.type
_entity.pdbx_description
1 polymer ?
#
loop_
_entity_poly.entity_id
_entity_poly.type
_entity_poly.pdbx_seq_one_letter_code
_entity_poly.pdbx_strand_id
1 'polypeptide(L)'
;MSGTINHIEYRCKLLARGNGRFAMTVDKALQKALGYDGGTMKVHVTMAVEEAGKETGGENSVEMSAEPSLIPCGMDTLTAVRTRQSIRSFTAEPIAIAGEMLDTILCAGMYAPSAKNKRPCHFIVVRERQIFTGLSRSNPNAAMLETAACAIIVCGDKNREGMKEFLYADCAAAGRRQLCRMCGQGSGTSGMREAAGSG
;
A
#
# COMPACT_ATOMS: atom_id res chain seq x y z
N MET A 1 -8.89 -7.04 -18.64
CA MET A 1 -9.64 -7.30 -19.88
C MET A 1 -10.32 -8.64 -19.73
N SER A 2 -11.51 -8.75 -20.27
CA SER A 2 -12.27 -10.00 -20.31
C SER A 2 -12.83 -10.22 -21.71
N GLY A 3 -13.28 -11.44 -21.94
CA GLY A 3 -13.81 -11.85 -23.23
C GLY A 3 -14.00 -13.35 -23.27
N THR A 4 -14.11 -13.89 -24.47
CA THR A 4 -14.26 -15.34 -24.66
C THR A 4 -13.20 -15.89 -25.60
N ILE A 5 -12.73 -17.09 -25.31
CA ILE A 5 -11.92 -17.90 -26.21
C ILE A 5 -12.74 -19.14 -26.54
N ASN A 6 -13.15 -19.33 -27.80
CA ASN A 6 -14.02 -20.45 -28.21
C ASN A 6 -15.25 -20.62 -27.29
N HIS A 7 -15.91 -19.50 -26.96
CA HIS A 7 -17.07 -19.40 -26.04
C HIS A 7 -16.76 -19.61 -24.55
N ILE A 8 -15.50 -19.79 -24.16
CA ILE A 8 -15.08 -19.91 -22.76
C ILE A 8 -14.66 -18.54 -22.25
N GLU A 9 -15.33 -18.07 -21.20
CA GLU A 9 -15.01 -16.80 -20.57
C GLU A 9 -13.61 -16.81 -19.95
N TYR A 10 -12.89 -15.71 -20.13
CA TYR A 10 -11.61 -15.50 -19.50
C TYR A 10 -11.47 -14.07 -19.00
N ARG A 11 -10.63 -13.91 -17.99
CA ARG A 11 -10.20 -12.60 -17.48
C ARG A 11 -8.70 -12.61 -17.31
N CYS A 12 -8.01 -11.68 -17.95
CA CYS A 12 -6.55 -11.63 -17.88
C CYS A 12 -6.00 -10.20 -17.95
N LYS A 13 -4.72 -10.08 -17.56
CA LYS A 13 -3.90 -8.90 -17.82
C LYS A 13 -3.04 -9.16 -19.06
N LEU A 14 -3.00 -8.20 -19.97
CA LEU A 14 -2.09 -8.23 -21.12
C LEU A 14 -0.71 -7.76 -20.71
N LEU A 15 0.32 -8.45 -21.18
CA LEU A 15 1.72 -8.12 -20.97
C LEU A 15 2.26 -7.43 -22.23
N ALA A 16 2.66 -6.17 -22.12
CA ALA A 16 3.28 -5.45 -23.23
C ALA A 16 4.63 -6.09 -23.60
N ARG A 17 4.85 -6.32 -24.90
CA ARG A 17 6.11 -6.87 -25.44
C ARG A 17 6.88 -5.87 -26.32
N GLY A 18 6.43 -4.60 -26.36
CA GLY A 18 6.97 -3.56 -27.24
C GLY A 18 6.39 -3.62 -28.65
N ASN A 19 6.59 -2.56 -29.45
CA ASN A 19 6.13 -2.45 -30.84
C ASN A 19 4.62 -2.73 -31.04
N GLY A 20 3.78 -2.29 -30.10
CA GLY A 20 2.33 -2.51 -30.14
C GLY A 20 1.89 -3.97 -29.97
N ARG A 21 2.81 -4.88 -29.61
CA ARG A 21 2.49 -6.29 -29.37
C ARG A 21 2.18 -6.55 -27.89
N PHE A 22 1.15 -7.34 -27.66
CA PHE A 22 0.72 -7.75 -26.33
C PHE A 22 0.66 -9.28 -26.26
N ALA A 23 1.09 -9.83 -25.13
CA ALA A 23 1.01 -11.26 -24.84
C ALA A 23 0.00 -11.50 -23.73
N MET A 24 -0.83 -12.51 -23.90
CA MET A 24 -1.74 -13.02 -22.87
C MET A 24 -1.24 -14.38 -22.40
N THR A 25 -1.21 -14.60 -21.09
CA THR A 25 -0.89 -15.93 -20.54
C THR A 25 -2.19 -16.68 -20.29
N VAL A 26 -2.31 -17.87 -20.90
CA VAL A 26 -3.40 -18.81 -20.68
C VAL A 26 -2.96 -19.78 -19.60
N ASP A 27 -3.61 -19.78 -18.43
CA ASP A 27 -3.28 -20.70 -17.35
C ASP A 27 -3.69 -22.15 -17.66
N LYS A 28 -3.27 -23.10 -16.80
CA LYS A 28 -3.57 -24.53 -16.99
C LYS A 28 -5.07 -24.84 -16.91
N ALA A 29 -5.86 -24.06 -16.17
CA ALA A 29 -7.29 -24.27 -16.04
C ALA A 29 -8.01 -23.90 -17.34
N LEU A 30 -7.66 -22.76 -17.92
CA LEU A 30 -8.19 -22.30 -19.20
C LEU A 30 -7.71 -23.17 -20.37
N GLN A 31 -6.45 -23.64 -20.36
CA GLN A 31 -5.97 -24.63 -21.34
C GLN A 31 -6.80 -25.91 -21.31
N LYS A 32 -7.10 -26.44 -20.12
CA LYS A 32 -7.94 -27.63 -19.95
C LYS A 32 -9.38 -27.38 -20.39
N ALA A 33 -9.95 -26.22 -20.05
CA ALA A 33 -11.29 -25.84 -20.47
C ALA A 33 -11.41 -25.72 -22.00
N LEU A 34 -10.38 -25.18 -22.64
CA LEU A 34 -10.27 -25.10 -24.11
C LEU A 34 -10.02 -26.45 -24.78
N GLY A 35 -9.69 -27.50 -24.02
CA GLY A 35 -9.29 -28.79 -24.59
C GLY A 35 -7.96 -28.74 -25.33
N TYR A 36 -7.05 -27.84 -24.92
CA TYR A 36 -5.73 -27.72 -25.54
C TYR A 36 -4.84 -28.90 -25.14
N ASP A 37 -4.41 -29.67 -26.14
CA ASP A 37 -3.61 -30.89 -25.99
C ASP A 37 -2.13 -30.69 -26.38
N GLY A 38 -1.72 -29.45 -26.66
CA GLY A 38 -0.37 -29.12 -27.12
C GLY A 38 -0.24 -28.98 -28.63
N GLY A 39 -1.29 -29.27 -29.41
CA GLY A 39 -1.32 -29.12 -30.85
C GLY A 39 -1.70 -27.72 -31.35
N THR A 40 -1.70 -27.52 -32.66
CA THR A 40 -2.24 -26.29 -33.27
C THR A 40 -3.77 -26.32 -33.20
N MET A 41 -4.36 -25.32 -32.56
CA MET A 41 -5.82 -25.17 -32.43
C MET A 41 -6.27 -23.87 -33.10
N LYS A 42 -7.46 -23.88 -33.72
CA LYS A 42 -8.14 -22.64 -34.14
C LYS A 42 -8.79 -21.98 -32.94
N VAL A 43 -8.52 -20.68 -32.78
CA VAL A 43 -8.98 -19.90 -31.64
C VAL A 43 -9.78 -18.71 -32.14
N HIS A 44 -11.03 -18.59 -31.67
CA HIS A 44 -11.82 -17.36 -31.82
C HIS A 44 -11.78 -16.61 -30.51
N VAL A 45 -11.18 -15.42 -30.52
CA VAL A 45 -11.00 -14.59 -29.34
C VAL A 45 -11.86 -13.33 -29.48
N THR A 46 -12.73 -13.09 -28.51
CA THR A 46 -13.35 -11.78 -28.31
C THR A 46 -12.64 -11.06 -27.18
N MET A 47 -12.42 -9.75 -27.34
CA MET A 47 -11.77 -8.93 -26.34
C MET A 47 -12.62 -7.71 -26.07
N ALA A 48 -13.01 -7.53 -24.82
CA ALA A 48 -13.59 -6.29 -24.32
C ALA A 48 -12.62 -5.64 -23.34
N VAL A 49 -12.43 -4.34 -23.52
CA VAL A 49 -11.83 -3.52 -22.47
C VAL A 49 -12.89 -3.41 -21.39
N GLU A 50 -12.67 -4.07 -20.26
CA GLU A 50 -13.36 -3.69 -19.04
C GLU A 50 -12.88 -2.27 -18.72
N GLU A 51 -13.69 -1.25 -19.04
CA GLU A 51 -13.60 -0.01 -18.29
C GLU A 51 -13.66 -0.40 -16.81
N ALA A 52 -12.82 0.19 -15.97
CA ALA A 52 -12.74 -0.12 -14.57
C ALA A 52 -14.10 0.18 -13.90
N GLY A 53 -15.01 -0.77 -13.97
CA GLY A 53 -16.32 -0.73 -13.36
C GLY A 53 -16.14 -0.98 -11.89
N LYS A 54 -16.43 0.05 -11.10
CA LYS A 54 -17.19 -0.02 -9.86
C LYS A 54 -16.90 -1.28 -9.05
N GLU A 55 -15.81 -1.23 -8.29
CA GLU A 55 -15.63 -2.12 -7.16
C GLU A 55 -16.76 -1.83 -6.16
N THR A 56 -17.63 -2.80 -5.90
CA THR A 56 -18.33 -2.91 -4.62
C THR A 56 -17.29 -3.27 -3.56
N GLY A 57 -16.59 -2.24 -3.11
CA GLY A 57 -15.76 -2.15 -1.94
C GLY A 57 -15.92 -0.71 -1.47
N GLY A 58 -16.19 -0.51 -0.19
CA GLY A 58 -16.61 0.77 0.40
C GLY A 58 -16.02 1.98 -0.34
N GLU A 59 -16.93 2.80 -0.85
CA GLU A 59 -16.65 4.04 -1.54
C GLU A 59 -15.60 4.83 -0.76
N ASN A 60 -14.42 4.95 -1.35
CA ASN A 60 -13.54 6.12 -1.23
C ASN A 60 -12.60 6.09 -2.44
N SER A 61 -13.21 6.19 -3.62
CA SER A 61 -12.56 6.76 -4.79
C SER A 61 -12.33 8.25 -4.48
N VAL A 62 -11.20 8.58 -3.85
CA VAL A 62 -10.80 9.98 -3.74
C VAL A 62 -10.29 10.41 -5.11
N GLU A 63 -11.10 11.22 -5.79
CA GLU A 63 -10.70 11.99 -6.96
C GLU A 63 -9.38 12.73 -6.66
N MET A 64 -8.39 12.54 -7.53
CA MET A 64 -7.17 13.34 -7.52
C MET A 64 -7.49 14.73 -8.08
N SER A 65 -8.08 15.61 -7.26
CA SER A 65 -8.30 17.02 -7.64
C SER A 65 -8.26 18.02 -6.48
N ALA A 66 -7.92 17.61 -5.26
CA ALA A 66 -7.54 18.53 -4.19
C ALA A 66 -6.13 18.18 -3.70
N GLU A 67 -5.21 19.14 -3.74
CA GLU A 67 -4.01 19.09 -2.90
C GLU A 67 -4.50 18.82 -1.46
N PRO A 68 -4.10 17.70 -0.82
CA PRO A 68 -4.60 17.38 0.50
C PRO A 68 -4.24 18.52 1.45
N SER A 69 -5.18 18.94 2.29
CA SER A 69 -4.93 19.95 3.31
C SER A 69 -3.90 19.41 4.30
N LEU A 70 -2.63 19.71 4.04
CA LEU A 70 -1.52 19.26 4.86
C LEU A 70 -1.56 20.03 6.17
N ILE A 71 -1.61 19.30 7.29
CA ILE A 71 -1.52 19.91 8.60
C ILE A 71 -0.13 20.56 8.72
N PRO A 72 0.01 21.79 9.21
CA PRO A 72 1.32 22.39 9.46
C PRO A 72 2.04 21.71 10.64
N CYS A 73 3.38 21.83 10.69
CA CYS A 73 4.22 21.25 11.72
C CYS A 73 4.76 22.38 12.62
N GLY A 74 4.54 22.30 13.93
CA GLY A 74 5.07 23.29 14.88
C GLY A 74 6.57 23.13 15.19
N MET A 75 7.18 22.03 14.76
CA MET A 75 8.59 21.68 14.99
C MET A 75 9.40 21.81 13.69
N ASP A 76 10.62 22.31 13.77
CA ASP A 76 11.54 22.34 12.63
C ASP A 76 12.09 20.95 12.27
N THR A 77 12.62 20.84 11.06
CA THR A 77 13.06 19.55 10.49
C THR A 77 14.26 18.94 11.23
N LEU A 78 15.20 19.76 11.70
CA LEU A 78 16.40 19.28 12.39
C LEU A 78 16.04 18.78 13.79
N THR A 79 15.18 19.52 14.50
CA THR A 79 14.65 19.08 15.79
C THR A 79 13.87 17.77 15.63
N ALA A 80 12.98 17.67 14.64
CA ALA A 80 12.21 16.45 14.40
C ALA A 80 13.09 15.23 14.13
N VAL A 81 14.15 15.38 13.32
CA VAL A 81 15.09 14.28 13.06
C VAL A 81 15.88 13.91 14.31
N ARG A 82 16.28 14.89 15.12
CA ARG A 82 17.08 14.69 16.34
C ARG A 82 16.28 14.07 17.49
N THR A 83 15.01 14.45 17.65
CA THR A 83 14.16 14.01 18.77
C THR A 83 13.32 12.77 18.45
N ARG A 84 13.29 12.32 17.19
CA ARG A 84 12.53 11.12 16.79
C ARG A 84 13.02 9.87 17.52
N GLN A 85 12.10 9.24 18.23
CA GLN A 85 12.28 7.96 18.89
C GLN A 85 11.28 6.92 18.39
N SER A 86 11.54 5.66 18.69
CA SER A 86 10.64 4.56 18.35
C SER A 86 9.71 4.30 19.51
N ILE A 87 8.46 4.76 19.40
CA ILE A 87 7.42 4.53 20.39
C ILE A 87 6.83 3.13 20.19
N ARG A 88 6.78 2.35 21.28
CA ARG A 88 6.27 0.96 21.29
C ARG A 88 5.17 0.73 22.33
N SER A 89 4.70 1.79 22.96
CA SER A 89 3.58 1.79 23.88
C SER A 89 2.70 2.98 23.51
N PHE A 90 1.41 2.73 23.31
CA PHE A 90 0.44 3.73 22.87
C PHE A 90 -0.66 3.84 23.92
N THR A 91 -1.18 5.05 24.12
CA THR A 91 -2.30 5.24 25.03
C THR A 91 -3.58 4.69 24.40
N ALA A 92 -4.55 4.32 25.25
CA ALA A 92 -5.87 3.87 24.79
C ALA A 92 -6.75 5.03 24.30
N GLU A 93 -6.23 6.26 24.28
CA GLU A 93 -6.97 7.39 23.74
C GLU A 93 -7.25 7.12 22.26
N PRO A 94 -8.52 7.20 21.83
CA PRO A 94 -8.82 7.10 20.42
C PRO A 94 -8.09 8.24 19.74
N ILE A 95 -7.07 7.91 18.96
CA ILE A 95 -6.50 8.88 18.05
C ILE A 95 -7.65 9.20 17.11
N ALA A 96 -8.27 10.37 17.28
CA ALA A 96 -8.96 11.02 16.20
C ALA A 96 -7.89 11.34 15.16
N ILE A 97 -7.46 10.30 14.42
CA ILE A 97 -6.70 10.48 13.20
C ILE A 97 -7.71 11.12 12.26
N ALA A 98 -7.86 12.44 12.38
CA ALA A 98 -8.52 13.24 11.38
C ALA A 98 -7.93 12.80 10.04
N GLY A 99 -8.78 12.60 9.03
CA GLY A 99 -8.34 12.14 7.69
C GLY A 99 -7.10 12.92 7.23
N GLU A 100 -7.12 14.23 7.45
CA GLU A 100 -6.03 15.16 7.20
C GLU A 100 -4.68 14.76 7.81
N MET A 101 -4.64 14.24 9.04
CA MET A 101 -3.39 13.80 9.67
C MET A 101 -2.85 12.55 9.01
N LEU A 102 -3.72 11.58 8.70
CA LEU A 102 -3.32 10.38 7.98
C LEU A 102 -2.85 10.73 6.58
N ASP A 103 -3.60 11.57 5.87
CA ASP A 103 -3.29 12.02 4.52
C ASP A 103 -1.95 12.75 4.52
N THR A 104 -1.72 13.63 5.49
CA THR A 104 -0.43 14.29 5.67
C THR A 104 0.73 13.30 5.85
N ILE A 105 0.54 12.25 6.65
CA ILE A 105 1.57 11.20 6.85
C ILE A 105 1.78 10.41 5.56
N LEU A 106 0.70 10.00 4.88
CA LEU A 106 0.77 9.26 3.62
C LEU A 106 1.47 10.09 2.53
N CYS A 107 1.10 11.35 2.37
CA CYS A 107 1.76 12.29 1.47
C CYS A 107 3.25 12.40 1.76
N ALA A 108 3.66 12.55 3.03
CA ALA A 108 5.07 12.59 3.40
C ALA A 108 5.84 11.35 2.91
N GLY A 109 5.23 10.17 3.01
CA GLY A 109 5.76 8.92 2.45
C GLY A 109 5.82 8.91 0.93
N MET A 110 4.77 9.38 0.25
CA MET A 110 4.69 9.42 -1.23
C MET A 110 5.70 10.38 -1.85
N TYR A 111 6.07 11.46 -1.16
CA TYR A 111 7.11 12.38 -1.65
C TYR A 111 8.52 11.79 -1.58
N ALA A 112 8.73 10.64 -0.94
CA ALA A 112 10.04 10.01 -0.80
C ALA A 112 10.77 9.83 -2.13
N PRO A 113 12.12 9.95 -2.14
CA PRO A 113 12.87 9.65 -3.34
C PRO A 113 12.65 8.18 -3.70
N SER A 114 12.62 7.88 -5.00
CA SER A 114 12.59 6.49 -5.48
C SER A 114 13.59 6.30 -6.60
N ALA A 115 14.17 5.11 -6.67
CA ALA A 115 15.10 4.75 -7.73
C ALA A 115 14.43 4.94 -9.10
N LYS A 116 15.09 5.72 -9.97
CA LYS A 116 14.57 6.07 -11.32
C LYS A 116 13.13 6.66 -11.29
N ASN A 117 12.74 7.28 -10.17
CA ASN A 117 11.39 7.81 -9.93
C ASN A 117 10.25 6.80 -10.19
N LYS A 118 10.50 5.50 -9.95
CA LYS A 118 9.51 4.44 -10.21
C LYS A 118 8.37 4.39 -9.19
N ARG A 119 8.57 4.98 -8.01
CA ARG A 119 7.60 5.04 -6.91
C ARG A 119 6.96 3.66 -6.63
N PRO A 120 7.76 2.65 -6.27
CA PRO A 120 7.27 1.28 -6.12
C PRO A 120 6.54 1.05 -4.78
N CYS A 121 6.52 2.03 -3.88
CA CYS A 121 5.90 1.92 -2.56
C CYS A 121 4.37 1.99 -2.64
N HIS A 122 3.73 1.07 -1.95
CA HIS A 122 2.30 1.03 -1.66
C HIS A 122 2.10 1.16 -0.14
N PHE A 123 1.10 1.92 0.26
CA PHE A 123 0.77 2.14 1.66
C PHE A 123 -0.59 1.54 1.97
N ILE A 124 -0.63 0.60 2.90
CA ILE A 124 -1.88 -0.05 3.34
C ILE A 124 -2.17 0.45 4.75
N VAL A 125 -3.28 1.15 4.90
CA VAL A 125 -3.75 1.64 6.20
C VAL A 125 -4.66 0.58 6.81
N VAL A 126 -4.28 0.09 7.98
CA VAL A 126 -5.06 -0.90 8.73
C VAL A 126 -5.57 -0.25 10.01
N ARG A 127 -6.86 -0.41 10.29
CA ARG A 127 -7.52 0.05 11.52
C ARG A 127 -8.26 -1.08 12.25
N GLU A 128 -8.32 -2.27 11.65
CA GLU A 128 -9.06 -3.40 12.18
C GLU A 128 -8.31 -4.06 13.33
N ARG A 129 -8.96 -4.06 14.49
CA ARG A 129 -8.38 -4.60 15.72
C ARG A 129 -8.05 -6.09 15.63
N GLN A 130 -8.88 -6.85 14.93
CA GLN A 130 -8.69 -8.28 14.74
C GLN A 130 -7.38 -8.59 13.99
N ILE A 131 -7.05 -7.79 12.97
CA ILE A 131 -5.79 -7.92 12.23
C ILE A 131 -4.60 -7.65 13.16
N PHE A 132 -4.69 -6.64 14.02
CA PHE A 132 -3.62 -6.35 14.98
C PHE A 132 -3.40 -7.45 16.00
N THR A 133 -4.47 -8.03 16.54
CA THR A 133 -4.37 -9.17 17.47
C THR A 133 -3.72 -10.38 16.79
N GLY A 134 -4.10 -10.68 15.54
CA GLY A 134 -3.47 -11.75 14.77
C GLY A 134 -1.98 -11.49 14.51
N LEU A 135 -1.63 -10.27 14.09
CA LEU A 135 -0.24 -9.88 13.82
C LEU A 135 0.63 -9.89 15.08
N SER A 136 0.14 -9.31 16.18
CA SER A 136 0.81 -9.30 17.48
C SER A 136 1.14 -10.72 17.96
N ARG A 137 0.17 -11.64 17.87
CA ARG A 137 0.38 -13.04 18.26
C ARG A 137 1.35 -13.79 17.35
N SER A 138 1.38 -13.45 16.06
CA SER A 138 2.25 -14.11 15.09
C SER A 138 3.70 -13.62 15.14
N ASN A 139 3.96 -12.42 15.69
CA ASN A 139 5.28 -11.79 15.69
C ASN A 139 5.58 -11.12 17.04
N PRO A 140 6.51 -11.68 17.84
CA PRO A 140 6.91 -11.11 19.14
C PRO A 140 7.39 -9.65 19.05
N ASN A 141 7.97 -9.25 17.92
CA ASN A 141 8.46 -7.89 17.71
C ASN A 141 7.35 -6.88 17.35
N ALA A 142 6.12 -7.34 17.18
CA ALA A 142 4.95 -6.54 16.82
C ALA A 142 3.90 -6.48 17.93
N ALA A 143 4.27 -6.83 19.17
CA ALA A 143 3.38 -6.80 20.33
C ALA A 143 2.68 -5.44 20.52
N MET A 144 3.35 -4.33 20.16
CA MET A 144 2.79 -2.99 20.25
C MET A 144 1.55 -2.75 19.36
N LEU A 145 1.31 -3.59 18.35
CA LEU A 145 0.10 -3.51 17.52
C LEU A 145 -1.16 -3.79 18.35
N GLU A 146 -1.03 -4.57 19.43
CA GLU A 146 -2.13 -4.82 20.35
C GLU A 146 -2.59 -3.57 21.09
N THR A 147 -1.90 -2.44 21.07
CA THR A 147 -2.42 -1.17 21.63
C THR A 147 -2.48 -0.04 20.62
N ALA A 148 -1.98 -0.26 19.40
CA ALA A 148 -2.03 0.74 18.33
C ALA A 148 -3.46 1.00 17.83
N ALA A 149 -3.78 2.28 17.59
CA ALA A 149 -5.05 2.69 16.99
C ALA A 149 -5.09 2.52 15.45
N CYS A 150 -3.93 2.56 14.80
CA CYS A 150 -3.78 2.43 13.36
C CYS A 150 -2.37 1.94 13.02
N ALA A 151 -2.22 1.19 11.92
CA ALA A 151 -0.93 0.81 11.37
C ALA A 151 -0.86 1.18 9.89
N ILE A 152 0.32 1.60 9.43
CA ILE A 152 0.61 1.82 8.00
C ILE A 152 1.64 0.78 7.59
N ILE A 153 1.27 -0.09 6.67
CA ILE A 153 2.16 -1.10 6.10
C ILE A 153 2.74 -0.54 4.80
N VAL A 154 4.06 -0.48 4.72
CA VAL A 154 4.78 -0.07 3.51
C VAL A 154 5.17 -1.32 2.73
N CYS A 155 4.58 -1.51 1.56
CA CYS A 155 4.86 -2.61 0.65
C CYS A 155 5.59 -2.12 -0.60
N GLY A 156 6.57 -2.86 -1.08
CA GLY A 156 7.23 -2.58 -2.34
C GLY A 156 6.73 -3.47 -3.48
N ASP A 157 6.36 -2.88 -4.63
CA ASP A 157 6.02 -3.63 -5.83
C ASP A 157 7.28 -4.06 -6.60
N LYS A 158 7.59 -5.36 -6.50
CA LYS A 158 8.70 -6.02 -7.20
C LYS A 158 8.55 -6.01 -8.73
N ASN A 159 7.35 -5.82 -9.25
CA ASN A 159 7.13 -5.72 -10.70
C ASN A 159 7.54 -4.33 -11.24
N ARG A 160 7.46 -3.29 -10.39
CA ARG A 160 7.90 -1.93 -10.73
C ARG A 160 9.39 -1.74 -10.50
N GLU A 161 9.90 -2.24 -9.37
CA GLU A 161 11.33 -2.25 -9.08
C GLU A 161 11.86 -3.68 -8.99
N GLY A 162 12.62 -4.08 -10.02
CA GLY A 162 13.17 -5.42 -10.16
C GLY A 162 14.41 -5.66 -9.30
N MET A 163 15.10 -4.61 -8.84
CA MET A 163 16.21 -4.76 -7.88
C MET A 163 15.73 -4.63 -6.44
N LYS A 164 15.95 -5.67 -5.64
CA LYS A 164 15.47 -5.74 -4.26
C LYS A 164 16.10 -4.65 -3.38
N GLU A 165 17.37 -4.35 -3.61
CA GLU A 165 18.14 -3.35 -2.87
C GLU A 165 17.53 -1.96 -3.02
N PHE A 166 17.13 -1.60 -4.24
CA PHE A 166 16.41 -0.35 -4.51
C PHE A 166 15.00 -0.37 -3.93
N LEU A 167 14.30 -1.50 -4.03
CA LEU A 167 12.97 -1.61 -3.44
C LEU A 167 12.99 -1.42 -1.91
N TYR A 168 13.98 -2.00 -1.23
CA TYR A 168 14.16 -1.84 0.21
C TYR A 168 14.57 -0.42 0.57
N ALA A 169 15.48 0.19 -0.20
CA ALA A 169 15.91 1.57 0.01
C ALA A 169 14.74 2.56 -0.16
N ASP A 170 13.93 2.38 -1.20
CA ASP A 170 12.76 3.21 -1.49
C ASP A 170 11.71 3.09 -0.37
N CYS A 171 11.41 1.85 0.08
CA CYS A 171 10.48 1.62 1.19
C CYS A 171 11.00 2.20 2.51
N ALA A 172 12.31 2.07 2.78
CA ALA A 172 12.92 2.66 3.96
C ALA A 172 12.90 4.19 3.92
N ALA A 173 13.11 4.80 2.76
CA ALA A 173 13.02 6.24 2.58
C ALA A 173 11.58 6.75 2.81
N ALA A 174 10.59 6.05 2.26
CA ALA A 174 9.16 6.32 2.51
C ALA A 174 8.80 6.23 3.99
N GLY A 175 9.13 5.12 4.66
CA GLY A 175 8.87 4.94 6.08
C GLY A 175 9.55 5.99 6.96
N ARG A 176 10.79 6.38 6.63
CA ARG A 176 11.51 7.43 7.35
C ARG A 176 10.81 8.78 7.26
N ARG A 177 10.31 9.16 6.07
CA ARG A 177 9.59 10.44 5.92
C ARG A 177 8.30 10.48 6.72
N GLN A 178 7.55 9.37 6.75
CA GLN A 178 6.35 9.23 7.58
C GLN A 178 6.68 9.45 9.06
N LEU A 179 7.71 8.76 9.58
CA LEU A 179 8.11 8.86 10.98
C LEU A 179 8.57 10.27 11.37
N CYS A 180 9.36 10.95 10.54
CA CYS A 180 9.76 12.34 10.82
C CYS A 180 8.55 13.28 10.83
N ARG A 181 7.59 13.08 9.92
CA ARG A 181 6.36 13.86 9.89
C ARG A 181 5.56 13.68 11.18
N MET A 182 5.40 12.45 11.64
CA MET A 182 4.69 12.10 12.88
C MET A 182 5.36 12.71 14.11
N CYS A 183 6.70 12.68 14.18
CA CYS A 183 7.45 13.29 15.28
C CYS A 183 7.27 14.82 15.33
N GLY A 184 7.21 15.47 14.16
CA GLY A 184 7.03 16.92 14.09
C GLY A 184 5.62 17.39 14.50
N GLN A 185 4.60 16.53 14.40
CA GLN A 185 3.21 16.84 14.82
C GLN A 185 2.99 16.67 16.33
N GLY A 186 4.00 16.87 17.18
CA GLY A 186 4.00 16.54 18.61
C GLY A 186 2.83 17.03 19.49
N SER A 187 1.83 17.73 18.95
CA SER A 187 0.55 18.07 19.59
C SER A 187 -0.66 17.21 19.13
N GLY A 188 -0.65 16.61 17.94
CA GLY A 188 -1.75 15.80 17.39
C GLY A 188 -1.56 14.27 17.51
N THR A 189 -0.34 13.82 17.83
CA THR A 189 0.01 12.42 18.07
C THR A 189 0.04 12.09 19.57
N SER A 190 -0.77 12.77 20.40
CA SER A 190 -0.79 12.58 21.87
C SER A 190 -1.09 11.13 22.30
N GLY A 191 -1.64 10.30 21.40
CA GLY A 191 -1.77 8.85 21.57
C GLY A 191 -0.47 8.03 21.46
N MET A 192 0.63 8.65 21.02
CA MET A 192 2.00 8.10 20.96
C MET A 192 2.85 8.59 22.14
N ARG A 193 2.24 8.88 23.28
CA ARG A 193 2.97 8.99 24.55
C ARG A 193 3.26 7.57 25.04
N GLU A 194 4.46 7.36 25.57
CA GLU A 194 4.72 6.18 26.40
C GLU A 194 3.60 6.10 27.44
N ALA A 195 2.91 4.95 27.51
CA ALA A 195 2.08 4.67 28.67
C ALA A 195 3.01 4.78 29.88
N ALA A 196 2.76 5.77 30.74
CA ALA A 196 3.48 5.90 31.99
C ALA A 196 3.25 4.62 32.79
N GLY A 197 4.26 3.75 32.81
CA GLY A 197 4.27 2.59 33.69
C GLY A 197 4.39 3.08 35.12
N SER A 198 3.26 3.16 35.81
CA SER A 198 3.20 3.19 37.27
C SER A 198 3.33 1.75 37.79
N GLY A 199 4.34 1.50 38.64
CA GLY A 199 4.46 0.29 39.46
C GLY A 199 5.58 -0.65 39.05
#